data_AF-A0A3D1AXT2-F1
#
_entry.id   AF-A0A3D1AXT2-F1
#
_cell.length_a   1.000
_cell.length_b   1.000
_cell.length_c   1.000
_cell.angle_alpha   90.00
_cell.angle_beta   90.00
_cell.angle_gamma   90.00
#
_symmetry.space_group_name_H-M   'P 1'
#
loop_
_entity.id
_entity.type
_entity.pdbx_description
1 polymer ?
#
loop_
_entity_poly.entity_id
_entity_poly.type
_entity_poly.pdbx_seq_one_letter_code
_entity_poly.pdbx_strand_id
1 'polypeptide(L)'
;MRAVRQFIILFASWLGCWVQAPVAAFQGDTRPYYTAASIVNAATNTAGPFAPNTIVTIYGTHLAFDTLAVSAQTIASNTLPTELAGIHVVIDGLPAGLYYVSPGQINLLIPNSLLPGDSQIVVARDGVSGPYITVTLGEVAPGLFADRNLLIAATHANGAIVSAADPVTAGEWVVLYCVGLGRTAPDLYNGEVAVRAMPAVHWADLSVLVGGSAITGWRIYYAGVTPGYAGLYQINVKLPDDMAPNPEVRFAIGARLSPPSTYLVTR
;
A
#
# COMPACT_ATOMS: atom_id res chain seq x y z
N MET A 1 0.95 -19.45 -10.69
CA MET A 1 -0.19 -18.62 -11.18
C MET A 1 -1.50 -18.82 -10.39
N ARG A 2 -1.84 -20.01 -9.86
CA ARG A 2 -3.02 -20.18 -8.99
C ARG A 2 -2.85 -19.60 -7.56
N ALA A 3 -1.65 -19.64 -6.99
CA ALA A 3 -1.36 -19.08 -5.65
C ALA A 3 -1.40 -17.54 -5.62
N VAL A 4 -0.82 -16.87 -6.64
CA VAL A 4 -0.92 -15.41 -6.82
C VAL A 4 -2.38 -14.95 -6.95
N ARG A 5 -3.26 -15.77 -7.54
CA ARG A 5 -4.71 -15.51 -7.62
C ARG A 5 -5.47 -15.68 -6.30
N GLN A 6 -4.97 -16.47 -5.35
CA GLN A 6 -5.58 -16.53 -4.00
C GLN A 6 -5.17 -15.33 -3.15
N PHE A 7 -3.98 -14.77 -3.39
CA PHE A 7 -3.56 -13.49 -2.82
C PHE A 7 -4.44 -12.31 -3.31
N ILE A 8 -5.00 -12.39 -4.52
CA ILE A 8 -5.95 -11.39 -5.09
C ILE A 8 -7.23 -11.24 -4.26
N ILE A 9 -7.76 -12.33 -3.69
CA ILE A 9 -8.97 -12.30 -2.84
C ILE A 9 -8.62 -11.78 -1.43
N LEU A 10 -7.38 -11.96 -1.00
CA LEU A 10 -6.87 -11.46 0.27
C LEU A 10 -6.47 -9.98 0.20
N PHE A 11 -5.88 -9.49 -0.89
CA PHE A 11 -5.52 -8.07 -1.03
C PHE A 11 -6.75 -7.14 -0.93
N ALA A 12 -7.90 -7.57 -1.47
CA ALA A 12 -9.16 -6.87 -1.30
C ALA A 12 -9.74 -6.98 0.14
N SER A 13 -9.47 -8.07 0.88
CA SER A 13 -9.92 -8.23 2.26
C SER A 13 -9.01 -7.55 3.30
N TRP A 14 -7.74 -7.32 2.94
CA TRP A 14 -6.75 -6.63 3.78
C TRP A 14 -6.91 -5.11 3.76
N LEU A 15 -7.34 -4.56 2.62
CA LEU A 15 -7.74 -3.16 2.52
C LEU A 15 -8.99 -2.83 3.36
N GLY A 16 -9.72 -3.84 3.86
CA GLY A 16 -11.06 -3.69 4.43
C GLY A 16 -11.18 -3.80 5.94
N CYS A 17 -10.10 -3.83 6.74
CA CYS A 17 -10.32 -3.90 8.18
C CYS A 17 -9.25 -3.31 9.09
N TRP A 18 -9.58 -2.09 9.55
CA TRP A 18 -9.16 -1.57 10.84
C TRP A 18 -10.40 -1.01 11.56
N VAL A 19 -10.44 -1.12 12.88
CA VAL A 19 -11.52 -0.55 13.71
C VAL A 19 -11.28 0.96 13.84
N GLN A 20 -12.31 1.75 13.55
CA GLN A 20 -12.23 3.19 13.29
C GLN A 20 -12.44 4.07 14.53
N ALA A 21 -11.88 5.28 14.51
CA ALA A 21 -12.42 6.42 15.26
C ALA A 21 -13.55 7.07 14.43
N PRO A 22 -14.67 7.49 15.03
CA PRO A 22 -15.77 8.11 14.28
C PRO A 22 -15.33 9.45 13.67
N VAL A 23 -15.56 9.62 12.37
CA VAL A 23 -15.44 10.91 11.68
C VAL A 23 -16.81 11.59 11.77
N ALA A 24 -16.94 12.63 12.60
CA ALA A 24 -18.21 13.32 12.80
C ALA A 24 -18.51 14.29 11.64
N ALA A 25 -19.57 14.04 10.87
CA ALA A 25 -20.10 14.98 9.90
C ALA A 25 -21.00 16.03 10.58
N PHE A 26 -21.06 17.25 10.02
CA PHE A 26 -22.06 18.25 10.39
C PHE A 26 -23.46 17.78 9.93
N GLN A 27 -24.46 17.86 10.81
CA GLN A 27 -25.83 17.46 10.44
C GLN A 27 -26.36 18.32 9.29
N GLY A 28 -26.82 17.66 8.22
CA GLY A 28 -27.43 18.28 7.04
C GLY A 28 -26.52 18.40 5.81
N ASP A 29 -25.22 18.20 5.95
CA ASP A 29 -24.28 18.21 4.82
C ASP A 29 -24.06 16.79 4.29
N THR A 30 -24.52 16.53 3.06
CA THR A 30 -24.35 15.23 2.39
C THR A 30 -23.11 15.17 1.52
N ARG A 31 -22.28 16.23 1.47
CA ARG A 31 -21.02 16.23 0.71
C ARG A 31 -20.02 15.21 1.29
N PRO A 32 -19.09 14.68 0.47
CA PRO A 32 -18.00 13.86 0.99
C PRO A 32 -17.26 14.58 2.12
N TYR A 33 -17.05 13.89 3.24
CA TYR A 33 -16.36 14.46 4.40
C TYR A 33 -15.30 13.51 4.93
N TYR A 34 -14.09 14.04 5.15
CA TYR A 34 -12.88 13.36 5.60
C TYR A 34 -11.87 14.40 6.08
N THR A 35 -10.80 13.96 6.74
CA THR A 35 -9.76 14.84 7.32
C THR A 35 -8.38 14.31 6.98
N ALA A 36 -7.33 15.11 7.19
CA ALA A 36 -5.94 14.65 7.01
C ALA A 36 -5.63 13.39 7.85
N ALA A 37 -6.20 13.27 9.05
CA ALA A 37 -6.01 12.12 9.93
C ALA A 37 -6.73 10.86 9.45
N SER A 38 -7.76 11.00 8.61
CA SER A 38 -8.51 9.86 8.06
C SER A 38 -8.02 9.42 6.68
N ILE A 39 -6.99 10.08 6.13
CA ILE A 39 -6.23 9.62 4.98
C ILE A 39 -5.03 8.86 5.54
N VAL A 40 -4.91 7.58 5.22
CA VAL A 40 -3.91 6.70 5.80
C VAL A 40 -3.21 5.85 4.74
N ASN A 41 -2.00 5.41 5.07
CA ASN A 41 -1.26 4.45 4.26
C ASN A 41 -1.97 3.09 4.38
N ALA A 42 -2.29 2.48 3.23
CA ALA A 42 -3.15 1.30 3.19
C ALA A 42 -2.54 0.07 3.89
N ALA A 43 -1.21 0.02 4.05
CA ALA A 43 -0.53 -1.08 4.70
C ALA A 43 -0.45 -0.93 6.22
N THR A 44 -0.35 0.32 6.71
CA THR A 44 -0.03 0.61 8.13
C THR A 44 -1.18 1.24 8.90
N ASN A 45 -2.21 1.73 8.20
CA ASN A 45 -3.32 2.51 8.75
C ASN A 45 -2.88 3.77 9.51
N THR A 46 -1.69 4.29 9.23
CA THR A 46 -1.22 5.55 9.80
C THR A 46 -1.43 6.68 8.81
N ALA A 47 -1.85 7.84 9.31
CA ALA A 47 -1.78 9.08 8.54
C ALA A 47 -0.32 9.38 8.16
N GLY A 48 -0.14 10.26 7.17
CA GLY A 48 1.13 10.45 6.43
C GLY A 48 2.42 10.63 7.25
N PRO A 49 3.58 10.73 6.57
CA PRO A 49 3.71 11.06 5.15
C PRO A 49 3.38 9.90 4.21
N PHE A 50 3.10 10.25 2.95
CA PHE A 50 2.96 9.27 1.86
C PHE A 50 4.10 9.43 0.86
N ALA A 51 4.12 8.60 -0.19
CA ALA A 51 5.08 8.71 -1.28
C ALA A 51 4.38 8.48 -2.63
N PRO A 52 5.00 8.89 -3.74
CA PRO A 52 4.50 8.55 -5.08
C PRO A 52 4.26 7.04 -5.22
N ASN A 53 3.21 6.67 -5.97
CA ASN A 53 2.81 5.28 -6.19
C ASN A 53 2.48 4.47 -4.92
N THR A 54 2.15 5.16 -3.81
CA THR A 54 1.68 4.51 -2.57
C THR A 54 0.17 4.31 -2.62
N ILE A 55 -0.29 3.13 -2.18
CA ILE A 55 -1.71 2.86 -1.99
C ILE A 55 -2.15 3.50 -0.66
N VAL A 56 -3.19 4.32 -0.73
CA VAL A 56 -3.76 5.01 0.43
C VAL A 56 -5.24 4.73 0.55
N THR A 57 -5.73 4.84 1.78
CA THR A 57 -7.14 4.71 2.12
C THR A 57 -7.63 6.04 2.68
N ILE A 58 -8.74 6.54 2.15
CA ILE A 58 -9.49 7.66 2.72
C ILE A 58 -10.68 7.07 3.45
N TYR A 59 -10.73 7.24 4.76
CA TYR A 59 -11.93 7.01 5.56
C TYR A 59 -12.71 8.30 5.74
N GLY A 60 -14.04 8.18 5.78
CA GLY A 60 -14.91 9.34 5.89
C GLY A 60 -16.37 8.97 5.89
N THR A 61 -17.21 9.94 5.56
CA THR A 61 -18.66 9.77 5.40
C THR A 61 -19.10 10.34 4.07
N HIS A 62 -20.17 9.78 3.51
CA HIS A 62 -20.77 10.26 2.26
C HIS A 62 -19.77 10.22 1.08
N LEU A 63 -18.77 9.33 1.12
CA LEU A 63 -17.72 9.27 0.09
C LEU A 63 -18.25 8.73 -1.25
N ALA A 64 -19.20 7.80 -1.20
CA ALA A 64 -19.91 7.26 -2.34
C ALA A 64 -21.36 6.91 -1.97
N PHE A 65 -22.22 6.69 -2.96
CA PHE A 65 -23.54 6.11 -2.74
C PHE A 65 -23.50 4.59 -2.79
N ASP A 66 -22.73 4.03 -3.72
CA ASP A 66 -22.58 2.61 -3.92
C ASP A 66 -21.22 2.11 -3.45
N THR A 67 -21.15 0.80 -3.23
CA THR A 67 -19.88 0.10 -3.00
C THR A 67 -19.45 -0.61 -4.26
N LEU A 68 -18.25 -0.31 -4.76
CA LEU A 68 -17.70 -0.91 -5.95
C LEU A 68 -16.19 -1.13 -5.80
N ALA A 69 -15.71 -2.27 -6.28
CA ALA A 69 -14.30 -2.59 -6.37
C ALA A 69 -13.88 -2.67 -7.84
N VAL A 70 -12.62 -2.37 -8.11
CA VAL A 70 -12.00 -2.58 -9.42
C VAL A 70 -12.10 -4.06 -9.80
N SER A 71 -12.42 -4.32 -11.06
CA SER A 71 -12.46 -5.65 -11.66
C SER A 71 -11.57 -5.70 -12.90
N ALA A 72 -11.36 -6.89 -13.45
CA ALA A 72 -10.62 -7.05 -14.71
C ALA A 72 -11.25 -6.27 -15.87
N GLN A 73 -12.56 -6.02 -15.82
CA GLN A 73 -13.31 -5.28 -16.83
C GLN A 73 -13.13 -3.76 -16.72
N THR A 74 -12.88 -3.25 -15.52
CA THR A 74 -12.67 -1.80 -15.29
C THR A 74 -11.22 -1.38 -15.50
N ILE A 75 -10.28 -2.34 -15.52
CA ILE A 75 -8.88 -2.07 -15.86
C ILE A 75 -8.75 -2.03 -17.38
N ALA A 76 -8.43 -0.86 -17.92
CA ALA A 76 -8.18 -0.66 -19.34
C ALA A 76 -6.68 -0.45 -19.57
N SER A 77 -6.10 -1.13 -20.55
CA SER A 77 -4.68 -0.96 -20.93
C SER A 77 -3.70 -1.07 -19.75
N ASN A 78 -3.94 -2.01 -18.82
CA ASN A 78 -3.18 -2.17 -17.57
C ASN A 78 -3.11 -0.88 -16.73
N THR A 79 -4.18 -0.10 -16.70
CA THR A 79 -4.28 1.12 -15.90
C THR A 79 -5.50 1.03 -14.99
N LEU A 80 -5.35 1.45 -13.72
CA LEU A 80 -6.48 1.61 -12.81
C LEU A 80 -7.45 2.66 -13.33
N PRO A 81 -8.77 2.48 -13.15
CA PRO A 81 -9.75 3.49 -13.50
C PRO A 81 -9.57 4.73 -12.60
N THR A 82 -9.72 5.92 -13.16
CA THR A 82 -9.72 7.19 -12.42
C THR A 82 -11.13 7.64 -12.01
N GLU A 83 -12.12 6.82 -12.35
CA GLU A 83 -13.51 6.97 -11.95
C GLU A 83 -14.08 5.60 -11.59
N LEU A 84 -14.78 5.52 -10.45
CA LEU A 84 -15.46 4.30 -10.04
C LEU A 84 -16.77 4.69 -9.35
N ALA A 85 -17.92 4.25 -9.87
CA ALA A 85 -19.25 4.58 -9.34
C ALA A 85 -19.47 6.10 -9.13
N GLY A 86 -19.10 6.93 -10.12
CA GLY A 86 -19.26 8.40 -10.06
C GLY A 86 -18.27 9.11 -9.13
N ILE A 87 -17.28 8.39 -8.59
CA ILE A 87 -16.26 8.94 -7.69
C ILE A 87 -14.99 9.25 -8.46
N HIS A 88 -14.46 10.45 -8.26
CA HIS A 88 -13.14 10.86 -8.68
C HIS A 88 -12.33 11.34 -7.47
N VAL A 89 -11.04 11.02 -7.45
CA VAL A 89 -10.11 11.60 -6.49
C VAL A 89 -9.01 12.32 -7.28
N VAL A 90 -8.75 13.57 -6.93
CA VAL A 90 -7.74 14.40 -7.58
C VAL A 90 -6.70 14.81 -6.54
N ILE A 91 -5.43 14.69 -6.90
CA ILE A 91 -4.27 15.07 -6.07
C ILE A 91 -3.41 16.03 -6.88
N ASP A 92 -3.30 17.29 -6.46
CA ASP A 92 -2.61 18.37 -7.19
C ASP A 92 -2.99 18.46 -8.68
N GLY A 93 -4.29 18.33 -8.97
CA GLY A 93 -4.80 18.38 -10.35
C GLY A 93 -4.63 17.08 -11.15
N LEU A 94 -3.96 16.05 -10.60
CA LEU A 94 -3.83 14.74 -11.23
C LEU A 94 -4.90 13.76 -10.74
N PRO A 95 -5.60 13.05 -11.64
CA PRO A 95 -6.58 12.05 -11.24
C PRO A 95 -5.87 10.82 -10.64
N ALA A 96 -6.31 10.36 -9.47
CA ALA A 96 -5.77 9.17 -8.83
C ALA A 96 -6.46 7.89 -9.33
N GLY A 97 -5.71 6.80 -9.46
CA GLY A 97 -6.28 5.49 -9.79
C GLY A 97 -7.02 4.88 -8.61
N LEU A 98 -8.22 4.33 -8.84
CA LEU A 98 -9.10 3.81 -7.79
C LEU A 98 -9.12 2.29 -7.75
N TYR A 99 -9.07 1.73 -6.54
CA TYR A 99 -9.24 0.30 -6.27
C TYR A 99 -10.63 -0.03 -5.77
N TYR A 100 -11.17 0.83 -4.91
CA TYR A 100 -12.37 0.54 -4.15
C TYR A 100 -13.02 1.84 -3.70
N VAL A 101 -14.34 1.89 -3.77
CA VAL A 101 -15.17 2.99 -3.25
C VAL A 101 -16.34 2.42 -2.48
N SER A 102 -16.75 3.12 -1.43
CA SER A 102 -17.92 2.83 -0.61
C SER A 102 -18.33 4.11 0.13
N PRO A 103 -19.51 4.17 0.76
CA PRO A 103 -19.93 5.35 1.53
C PRO A 103 -18.94 5.79 2.63
N GLY A 104 -18.17 4.86 3.19
CA GLY A 104 -17.26 5.11 4.31
C GLY A 104 -15.75 5.01 3.99
N GLN A 105 -15.39 4.56 2.78
CA GLN A 105 -14.00 4.26 2.44
C GLN A 105 -13.72 4.37 0.94
N ILE A 106 -12.59 4.96 0.58
CA ILE A 106 -11.99 4.92 -0.77
C ILE A 106 -10.57 4.39 -0.67
N ASN A 107 -10.19 3.43 -1.50
CA ASN A 107 -8.79 3.02 -1.70
C ASN A 107 -8.32 3.48 -3.06
N LEU A 108 -7.19 4.17 -3.08
CA LEU A 108 -6.64 4.77 -4.29
C LEU A 108 -5.11 4.69 -4.33
N LEU A 109 -4.56 4.96 -5.50
CA LEU A 109 -3.14 5.05 -5.75
C LEU A 109 -2.72 6.53 -5.90
N ILE A 110 -1.75 6.96 -5.09
CA ILE A 110 -1.14 8.28 -5.28
C ILE A 110 -0.43 8.31 -6.65
N PRO A 111 -0.70 9.31 -7.50
CA PRO A 111 -0.05 9.40 -8.80
C PRO A 111 1.48 9.35 -8.72
N ASN A 112 2.09 8.50 -9.54
CA ASN A 112 3.55 8.30 -9.56
C ASN A 112 4.34 9.57 -9.92
N SER A 113 3.74 10.49 -10.68
CA SER A 113 4.40 11.72 -11.15
C SER A 113 4.45 12.85 -10.11
N LEU A 114 3.82 12.68 -8.95
CA LEU A 114 3.92 13.67 -7.86
C LEU A 114 5.33 13.67 -7.26
N LEU A 115 5.75 14.83 -6.77
CA LEU A 115 7.06 15.04 -6.16
C LEU A 115 6.92 15.22 -4.65
N PRO A 116 8.00 15.02 -3.87
CA PRO A 116 8.00 15.34 -2.44
C PRO A 116 7.61 16.80 -2.18
N GLY A 117 6.79 17.02 -1.16
CA GLY A 117 6.19 18.30 -0.85
C GLY A 117 4.77 18.15 -0.32
N ASP A 118 4.09 19.28 -0.12
CA ASP A 118 2.67 19.26 0.23
C ASP A 118 1.81 19.11 -1.03
N SER A 119 0.82 18.21 -0.95
CA SER A 119 -0.15 17.95 -2.00
C SER A 119 -1.58 18.07 -1.50
N GLN A 120 -2.46 18.59 -2.33
CA GLN A 120 -3.86 18.82 -2.02
C GLN A 120 -4.73 17.70 -2.61
N ILE A 121 -5.47 16.99 -1.77
CA ILE A 121 -6.40 15.92 -2.14
C ILE A 121 -7.84 16.45 -2.10
N VAL A 122 -8.61 16.14 -3.14
CA VAL A 122 -10.06 16.33 -3.17
C VAL A 122 -10.77 15.09 -3.70
N VAL A 123 -11.82 14.68 -3.00
CA VAL A 123 -12.78 13.65 -3.43
C VAL A 123 -14.01 14.35 -4.00
N ALA A 124 -14.42 13.97 -5.20
CA ALA A 124 -15.68 14.37 -5.80
C ALA A 124 -16.56 13.15 -6.03
N ARG A 125 -17.83 13.25 -5.59
CA ARG A 125 -18.87 12.24 -5.81
C ARG A 125 -19.97 12.86 -6.66
N ASP A 126 -20.18 12.35 -7.86
CA ASP A 126 -21.22 12.82 -8.80
C ASP A 126 -21.20 14.34 -9.00
N GLY A 127 -20.00 14.90 -9.18
CA GLY A 127 -19.77 16.34 -9.35
C GLY A 127 -19.81 17.17 -8.06
N VAL A 128 -20.14 16.57 -6.91
CA VAL A 128 -20.12 17.24 -5.60
C VAL A 128 -18.79 17.01 -4.91
N SER A 129 -18.01 18.08 -4.73
CA SER A 129 -16.68 18.02 -4.09
C SER A 129 -16.78 18.06 -2.56
N GLY A 130 -15.92 17.28 -1.91
CA GLY A 130 -15.61 17.38 -0.48
C GLY A 130 -14.60 18.49 -0.16
N PRO A 131 -14.04 18.50 1.06
CA PRO A 131 -13.02 19.48 1.44
C PRO A 131 -11.69 19.21 0.72
N TYR A 132 -10.93 20.27 0.47
CA TYR A 132 -9.53 20.13 0.10
C TYR A 132 -8.69 19.79 1.35
N ILE A 133 -7.95 18.69 1.29
CA ILE A 133 -7.10 18.22 2.40
C ILE A 133 -5.64 18.21 1.96
N THR A 134 -4.79 18.92 2.69
CA THR A 134 -3.34 18.88 2.48
C THR A 134 -2.73 17.64 3.13
N VAL A 135 -1.90 16.93 2.39
CA VAL A 135 -1.06 15.83 2.88
C VAL A 135 0.39 16.07 2.46
N THR A 136 1.34 15.53 3.21
CA THR A 136 2.76 15.62 2.86
C THR A 136 3.23 14.35 2.16
N LEU A 137 3.88 14.53 1.01
CA LEU A 137 4.59 13.50 0.27
C LEU A 137 6.09 13.58 0.56
N GLY A 138 6.69 12.43 0.88
CA GLY A 138 8.13 12.21 0.87
C GLY A 138 8.55 11.42 -0.37
N GLU A 139 9.87 11.21 -0.51
CA GLU A 139 10.40 10.31 -1.54
C GLU A 139 9.95 8.85 -1.31
N VAL A 140 9.83 8.46 -0.04
CA VAL A 140 9.44 7.14 0.42
C VAL A 140 8.54 7.24 1.66
N ALA A 141 7.63 6.28 1.80
CA ALA A 141 6.73 6.12 2.94
C ALA A 141 6.59 4.62 3.29
N PRO A 142 7.66 4.00 3.84
CA PRO A 142 7.72 2.56 4.11
C PRO A 142 6.54 2.01 4.91
N GLY A 143 5.86 0.99 4.38
CA GLY A 143 4.82 0.26 5.11
C GLY A 143 4.74 -1.20 4.67
N LEU A 144 4.78 -2.13 5.62
CA LEU A 144 4.54 -3.56 5.38
C LEU A 144 3.04 -3.84 5.47
N PHE A 145 2.51 -4.61 4.53
CA PHE A 145 1.15 -5.12 4.70
C PHE A 145 1.18 -6.18 5.81
N ALA A 146 0.26 -6.06 6.77
CA ALA A 146 0.04 -7.04 7.82
C ALA A 146 -1.45 -7.31 8.04
N ASP A 147 -1.77 -8.51 8.54
CA ASP A 147 -3.14 -8.86 8.92
C ASP A 147 -3.54 -8.21 10.26
N ARG A 148 -4.75 -8.48 10.74
CA ARG A 148 -5.22 -7.92 12.03
C ARG A 148 -4.45 -8.43 13.25
N ASN A 149 -3.71 -9.53 13.11
CA ASN A 149 -2.83 -10.08 14.13
C ASN A 149 -1.39 -9.58 13.95
N LEU A 150 -1.19 -8.58 13.08
CA LEU A 150 0.10 -7.97 12.78
C LEU A 150 1.08 -8.93 12.09
N LEU A 151 0.58 -9.99 11.45
CA LEU A 151 1.38 -10.93 10.69
C LEU A 151 1.59 -10.42 9.27
N ILE A 152 2.84 -10.35 8.83
CA ILE A 152 3.20 -9.77 7.54
C ILE A 152 2.63 -10.61 6.40
N ALA A 153 2.07 -9.91 5.40
CA ALA A 153 1.78 -10.49 4.10
C ALA A 153 3.10 -10.87 3.42
N ALA A 154 3.39 -12.16 3.42
CA ALA A 154 4.61 -12.70 2.85
C ALA A 154 4.34 -14.01 2.09
N THR A 155 5.23 -14.31 1.15
CA THR A 155 5.30 -15.63 0.51
C THR A 155 6.71 -16.19 0.57
N HIS A 156 6.79 -17.51 0.60
CA HIS A 156 7.98 -18.27 0.25
C HIS A 156 8.47 -17.92 -1.16
N ALA A 157 9.73 -18.18 -1.48
CA ALA A 157 10.28 -17.93 -2.82
C ALA A 157 9.54 -18.68 -3.97
N ASN A 158 8.83 -19.76 -3.64
CA ASN A 158 7.99 -20.52 -4.59
C ASN A 158 6.57 -19.93 -4.77
N GLY A 159 6.24 -18.84 -4.06
CA GLY A 159 4.94 -18.18 -4.07
C GLY A 159 3.87 -18.79 -3.16
N ALA A 160 4.20 -19.77 -2.33
CA ALA A 160 3.32 -20.26 -1.27
C ALA A 160 3.17 -19.19 -0.16
N ILE A 161 1.96 -19.05 0.39
CA ILE A 161 1.66 -18.05 1.41
C ILE A 161 2.32 -18.48 2.73
N VAL A 162 3.03 -17.55 3.36
CA VAL A 162 3.56 -17.74 4.71
C VAL A 162 2.40 -17.72 5.71
N SER A 163 2.33 -18.74 6.57
CA SER A 163 1.26 -18.85 7.57
C SER A 163 1.72 -19.69 8.77
N ALA A 164 0.92 -19.78 9.83
CA ALA A 164 1.23 -20.65 10.97
C ALA A 164 1.34 -22.14 10.58
N ALA A 165 0.66 -22.56 9.51
CA ALA A 165 0.73 -23.92 8.97
C ALA A 165 1.94 -24.14 8.04
N ASP A 166 2.47 -23.06 7.47
CA ASP A 166 3.64 -23.07 6.57
C ASP A 166 4.58 -21.90 6.93
N PRO A 167 5.20 -21.94 8.12
CA PRO A 167 6.03 -20.85 8.63
C PRO A 167 7.37 -20.80 7.91
N VAL A 168 7.96 -19.61 7.91
CA VAL A 168 9.28 -19.35 7.36
C VAL A 168 10.39 -20.01 8.19
N THR A 169 11.45 -20.47 7.52
CA THR A 169 12.67 -21.00 8.16
C THR A 169 13.85 -20.03 8.08
N ALA A 170 14.76 -20.11 9.06
CA ALA A 170 15.97 -19.29 9.06
C ALA A 170 16.84 -19.57 7.82
N GLY A 171 17.49 -18.53 7.30
CA GLY A 171 18.32 -18.62 6.10
C GLY A 171 17.57 -18.72 4.76
N GLU A 172 16.24 -18.83 4.75
CA GLU A 172 15.48 -18.93 3.51
C GLU A 172 15.23 -17.58 2.83
N TRP A 173 14.82 -17.64 1.56
CA TRP A 173 14.37 -16.47 0.80
C TRP A 173 12.87 -16.27 0.99
N VAL A 174 12.48 -15.07 1.42
CA VAL A 174 11.09 -14.65 1.59
C VAL A 174 10.79 -13.42 0.74
N VAL A 175 9.55 -13.31 0.30
CA VAL A 175 8.99 -12.13 -0.38
C VAL A 175 8.07 -11.42 0.59
N LEU A 176 8.42 -10.20 0.99
CA LEU A 176 7.62 -9.34 1.86
C LEU A 176 6.83 -8.33 1.02
N TYR A 177 5.52 -8.21 1.21
CA TYR A 177 4.70 -7.25 0.47
C TYR A 177 4.56 -5.93 1.22
N CYS A 178 4.72 -4.82 0.50
CA CYS A 178 4.81 -3.49 1.08
C CYS A 178 4.26 -2.40 0.15
N VAL A 179 4.24 -1.17 0.66
CA VAL A 179 4.00 0.06 -0.10
C VAL A 179 5.07 1.10 0.21
N GLY A 180 5.11 2.15 -0.63
CA GLY A 180 5.83 3.37 -0.33
C GLY A 180 7.34 3.27 -0.49
N LEU A 181 7.84 2.42 -1.40
CA LEU A 181 9.25 2.48 -1.83
C LEU A 181 9.53 3.65 -2.79
N GLY A 182 8.52 4.44 -3.14
CA GLY A 182 8.65 5.60 -4.02
C GLY A 182 8.77 5.22 -5.49
N ARG A 183 9.33 6.13 -6.30
CA ARG A 183 9.46 5.95 -7.75
C ARG A 183 10.28 4.71 -8.13
N THR A 184 10.06 4.24 -9.35
CA THR A 184 10.77 3.08 -9.92
C THR A 184 11.69 3.48 -11.07
N ALA A 185 12.62 2.59 -11.44
CA ALA A 185 13.43 2.71 -12.65
C ALA A 185 13.29 1.41 -13.50
N PRO A 186 12.61 1.43 -14.66
CA PRO A 186 11.99 2.60 -15.30
C PRO A 186 10.82 3.17 -14.47
N ASP A 187 10.43 4.42 -14.74
CA ASP A 187 9.24 5.00 -14.12
C ASP A 187 7.96 4.32 -14.65
N LEU A 188 6.97 4.24 -13.77
CA LEU A 188 5.60 3.85 -14.10
C LEU A 188 4.80 5.08 -14.56
N TYR A 189 3.79 4.88 -15.41
CA TYR A 189 2.76 5.92 -15.58
C TYR A 189 1.71 5.85 -14.47
N ASN A 190 0.90 6.90 -14.33
CA ASN A 190 -0.10 6.99 -13.28
C ASN A 190 -1.14 5.87 -13.39
N GLY A 191 -1.36 5.12 -12.31
CA GLY A 191 -2.32 4.01 -12.28
C GLY A 191 -1.81 2.73 -12.93
N GLU A 192 -0.56 2.65 -13.39
CA GLU A 192 -0.03 1.49 -14.11
C GLU A 192 -0.03 0.22 -13.26
N VAL A 193 -0.71 -0.81 -13.75
CA VAL A 193 -0.61 -2.19 -13.30
C VAL A 193 0.64 -2.80 -13.95
N ALA A 194 1.71 -2.91 -13.17
CA ALA A 194 3.01 -3.30 -13.70
C ALA A 194 2.96 -4.70 -14.35
N VAL A 195 3.41 -4.82 -15.60
CA VAL A 195 3.47 -6.11 -16.31
C VAL A 195 4.74 -6.90 -16.00
N ARG A 196 5.75 -6.26 -15.40
CA ARG A 196 7.03 -6.83 -15.01
C ARG A 196 7.54 -6.17 -13.74
N ALA A 197 8.56 -6.77 -13.13
CA ALA A 197 9.20 -6.24 -11.94
C ALA A 197 9.94 -4.93 -12.29
N MET A 198 9.73 -3.88 -11.49
CA MET A 198 10.35 -2.56 -11.69
C MET A 198 11.00 -2.11 -10.38
N PRO A 199 12.35 -2.14 -10.29
CA PRO A 199 13.09 -1.77 -9.07
C PRO A 199 12.73 -0.36 -8.58
N ALA A 200 12.66 -0.18 -7.27
CA ALA A 200 12.55 1.15 -6.67
C ALA A 200 13.86 1.94 -6.86
N VAL A 201 13.77 3.25 -7.08
CA VAL A 201 14.97 4.11 -7.31
C VAL A 201 15.94 4.04 -6.14
N HIS A 202 15.42 4.09 -4.91
CA HIS A 202 16.22 4.12 -3.68
C HIS A 202 16.46 2.73 -3.06
N TRP A 203 16.29 1.65 -3.82
CA TRP A 203 16.43 0.30 -3.28
C TRP A 203 17.84 -0.01 -2.75
N ALA A 204 18.87 0.69 -3.22
CA ALA A 204 20.25 0.55 -2.74
C ALA A 204 20.42 1.01 -1.28
N ASP A 205 19.55 1.91 -0.80
CA ASP A 205 19.56 2.43 0.57
C ASP A 205 18.65 1.60 1.50
N LEU A 206 18.12 0.48 1.02
CA LEU A 206 17.19 -0.36 1.76
C LEU A 206 17.91 -1.21 2.80
N SER A 207 17.34 -1.27 4.00
CA SER A 207 17.70 -2.26 5.03
C SER A 207 16.45 -2.91 5.59
N VAL A 208 16.50 -4.22 5.84
CA VAL A 208 15.42 -4.96 6.50
C VAL A 208 15.90 -5.32 7.90
N LEU A 209 15.18 -4.88 8.93
CA LEU A 209 15.47 -5.23 10.31
C LEU A 209 14.65 -6.46 10.67
N VAL A 210 15.30 -7.54 11.09
CA VAL A 210 14.66 -8.79 11.56
C VAL A 210 15.08 -9.01 13.00
N GLY A 211 14.15 -8.87 13.94
CA GLY A 211 14.46 -8.94 15.38
C GLY A 211 15.46 -7.88 15.83
N GLY A 212 15.50 -6.73 15.15
CA GLY A 212 16.47 -5.65 15.38
C GLY A 212 17.79 -5.80 14.61
N SER A 213 18.08 -6.96 14.03
CA SER A 213 19.28 -7.19 13.21
C SER A 213 19.06 -6.69 11.79
N ALA A 214 19.90 -5.75 11.33
CA ALA A 214 19.81 -5.20 9.99
C ALA A 214 20.38 -6.14 8.91
N ILE A 215 19.60 -6.35 7.85
CA ILE A 215 19.97 -7.07 6.64
C ILE A 215 20.16 -6.04 5.52
N THR A 216 21.31 -6.09 4.85
CA THR A 216 21.70 -5.19 3.76
C THR A 216 22.42 -5.96 2.64
N GLY A 217 22.70 -5.28 1.53
CA GLY A 217 23.53 -5.79 0.43
C GLY A 217 22.91 -7.00 -0.27
N TRP A 218 23.71 -8.02 -0.57
CA TRP A 218 23.31 -9.17 -1.40
C TRP A 218 22.14 -9.98 -0.84
N ARG A 219 21.86 -9.87 0.46
CA ARG A 219 20.70 -10.52 1.09
C ARG A 219 19.37 -9.84 0.73
N ILE A 220 19.39 -8.64 0.14
CA ILE A 220 18.22 -8.03 -0.50
C ILE A 220 18.40 -8.23 -2.00
N TYR A 221 17.75 -9.25 -2.55
CA TYR A 221 17.88 -9.60 -3.97
C TYR A 221 17.09 -8.63 -4.86
N TYR A 222 15.97 -8.13 -4.34
CA TYR A 222 15.08 -7.27 -5.10
C TYR A 222 14.24 -6.42 -4.15
N ALA A 223 14.01 -5.16 -4.52
CA ALA A 223 12.96 -4.33 -3.95
C ALA A 223 12.35 -3.42 -5.03
N GLY A 224 11.04 -3.50 -5.21
CA GLY A 224 10.35 -2.80 -6.31
C GLY A 224 8.92 -3.28 -6.50
N VAL A 225 8.24 -2.76 -7.51
CA VAL A 225 6.83 -3.07 -7.78
C VAL A 225 6.66 -4.53 -8.21
N THR A 226 5.69 -5.21 -7.61
CA THR A 226 5.34 -6.57 -7.99
C THR A 226 4.51 -6.59 -9.28
N PRO A 227 4.82 -7.48 -10.24
CA PRO A 227 3.99 -7.67 -11.43
C PRO A 227 2.53 -8.00 -11.08
N GLY A 228 1.60 -7.50 -11.90
CA GLY A 228 0.17 -7.75 -11.81
C GLY A 228 -0.60 -6.77 -10.92
N TYR A 229 0.08 -5.78 -10.33
CA TYR A 229 -0.52 -4.81 -9.42
C TYR A 229 0.04 -3.40 -9.68
N ALA A 230 -0.80 -2.38 -9.48
CA ALA A 230 -0.32 -1.02 -9.34
C ALA A 230 0.03 -0.76 -7.85
N GLY A 231 1.03 0.08 -7.56
CA GLY A 231 1.40 0.50 -6.20
C GLY A 231 1.80 -0.56 -5.16
N LEU A 232 1.69 -1.85 -5.45
CA LEU A 232 2.14 -2.94 -4.56
C LEU A 232 3.61 -3.21 -4.83
N TYR A 233 4.41 -3.18 -3.77
CA TYR A 233 5.83 -3.48 -3.82
C TYR A 233 6.10 -4.82 -3.14
N GLN A 234 7.24 -5.39 -3.49
CA GLN A 234 7.79 -6.57 -2.83
C GLN A 234 9.27 -6.34 -2.49
N ILE A 235 9.71 -6.96 -1.40
CA ILE A 235 11.12 -7.06 -1.00
C ILE A 235 11.47 -8.55 -0.93
N ASN A 236 12.42 -8.99 -1.75
CA ASN A 236 12.93 -10.35 -1.73
C ASN A 236 14.18 -10.37 -0.86
N VAL A 237 14.08 -10.95 0.32
CA VAL A 237 15.14 -10.92 1.34
C VAL A 237 15.51 -12.33 1.79
N LYS A 238 16.82 -12.58 1.93
CA LYS A 238 17.34 -13.77 2.59
C LYS A 238 17.43 -13.51 4.08
N LEU A 239 16.73 -14.32 4.86
CA LEU A 239 16.69 -14.16 6.30
C LEU A 239 18.01 -14.56 6.97
N PRO A 240 18.26 -14.09 8.20
CA PRO A 240 19.41 -14.52 8.97
C PRO A 240 19.34 -16.02 9.24
N ASP A 241 20.49 -16.66 9.37
CA ASP A 241 20.59 -18.07 9.74
C ASP A 241 20.26 -18.28 11.24
N ASP A 242 20.29 -17.19 12.03
CA ASP A 242 19.91 -17.09 13.42
C ASP A 242 18.85 -16.00 13.66
N MET A 243 17.62 -16.40 13.99
CA MET A 243 16.57 -15.46 14.37
C MET A 243 15.66 -16.07 15.44
N ALA A 244 15.13 -15.22 16.31
CA ALA A 244 14.10 -15.64 17.27
C ALA A 244 12.80 -16.01 16.52
N PRO A 245 11.97 -16.90 17.08
CA PRO A 245 10.66 -17.20 16.52
C PRO A 245 9.77 -15.95 16.44
N ASN A 246 9.04 -15.82 15.34
CA ASN A 246 8.16 -14.70 15.04
C ASN A 246 8.80 -13.32 15.24
N PRO A 247 9.95 -13.04 14.61
CA PRO A 247 10.66 -11.80 14.84
C PRO A 247 9.84 -10.61 14.33
N GLU A 248 9.93 -9.48 15.04
CA GLU A 248 9.48 -8.20 14.48
C GLU A 248 10.32 -7.91 13.23
N VAL A 249 9.65 -7.54 12.15
CA VAL A 249 10.29 -7.12 10.91
C VAL A 249 9.87 -5.70 10.58
N ARG A 250 10.86 -4.87 10.26
CA ARG A 250 10.70 -3.51 9.76
C ARG A 250 11.61 -3.33 8.55
N PHE A 251 11.36 -2.33 7.71
CA PHE A 251 12.33 -1.96 6.69
C PHE A 251 12.53 -0.46 6.64
N ALA A 252 13.74 -0.04 6.31
CA ALA A 252 14.11 1.34 6.15
C ALA A 252 14.61 1.61 4.73
N ILE A 253 14.37 2.82 4.25
CA ILE A 253 15.09 3.40 3.10
C ILE A 253 15.70 4.70 3.59
N GLY A 254 17.03 4.75 3.65
CA GLY A 254 17.75 5.85 4.30
C GLY A 254 17.27 6.04 5.75
N ALA A 255 16.82 7.26 6.09
CA ALA A 255 16.35 7.59 7.44
C ALA A 255 14.84 7.30 7.69
N ARG A 256 14.09 6.84 6.68
CA ARG A 256 12.67 6.53 6.81
C ARG A 256 12.51 5.06 7.13
N LEU A 257 11.87 4.76 8.26
CA LEU A 257 11.68 3.42 8.78
C LEU A 257 10.18 3.10 8.84
N SER A 258 9.79 1.88 8.46
CA SER A 258 8.40 1.43 8.57
C SER A 258 7.93 1.45 10.04
N PRO A 259 6.62 1.60 10.29
CA PRO A 259 6.07 1.46 11.63
C PRO A 259 6.49 0.14 12.30
N PRO A 260 6.60 0.12 13.64
CA PRO A 260 6.90 -1.09 14.39
C PRO A 260 5.68 -2.02 14.45
N SER A 261 5.85 -3.14 15.16
CA SER A 261 4.79 -4.10 15.49
C SER A 261 4.23 -4.85 14.28
N THR A 262 5.10 -5.29 13.36
CA THR A 262 4.74 -6.28 12.33
C THR A 262 5.67 -7.47 12.45
N TYR A 263 5.12 -8.68 12.43
CA TYR A 263 5.85 -9.90 12.74
C TYR A 263 5.83 -10.87 11.55
N LEU A 264 6.98 -11.49 11.27
CA LEU A 264 7.06 -12.54 10.27
C LEU A 264 6.78 -13.89 10.92
N VAL A 265 5.91 -14.71 10.34
CA VAL A 265 5.62 -16.04 10.90
C VAL A 265 6.80 -16.97 10.64
N THR A 266 7.52 -17.39 11.68
CA THR A 266 8.68 -18.27 11.57
C THR A 266 8.57 -19.48 12.49
N ARG A 267 9.37 -20.53 12.20
CA ARG A 267 9.59 -21.64 13.13
C ARG A 267 10.38 -21.22 14.36
#